data_AF-F4SYH9-F1
#
_entry.id   AF-F4SYH9-F1
#
_cell.length_a   1.000
_cell.length_b   1.000
_cell.length_c   1.000
_cell.angle_alpha   90.00
_cell.angle_beta   90.00
_cell.angle_gamma   90.00
#
_symmetry.space_group_name_H-M   'P 1'
#
loop_
_entity.id
_entity.type
_entity.pdbx_description
1 polymer ?
#
loop_
_entity_poly.entity_id
_entity_poly.type
_entity_poly.pdbx_seq_one_letter_code
_entity_poly.pdbx_strand_id
1 'polypeptide(L)'
;MLNVQEKVSIVNELRQEWPLSRLLIVSGLPRSTFYYHVRRLAAPDRYQSARALVLKIYHQHKGRYGYRRIRLACRNEGVLLNGKTVRKLMKELGISSLIRVKK
;
A
#
# COMPACT_ATOMS: atom_id res chain seq x y z
N MET A 1 9.31 -19.47 2.69
CA MET A 1 7.98 -19.81 2.11
C MET A 1 7.48 -18.59 1.35
N LEU A 2 7.00 -18.76 0.11
CA LEU A 2 6.43 -17.66 -0.67
C LEU A 2 5.12 -17.15 -0.06
N ASN A 3 4.95 -15.83 -0.01
CA ASN A 3 3.72 -15.18 0.42
C ASN A 3 2.58 -15.46 -0.60
N VAL A 4 1.33 -15.41 -0.15
CA VAL A 4 0.14 -15.60 -0.99
C VAL A 4 0.13 -14.63 -2.17
N GLN A 5 0.54 -13.37 -1.98
CA GLN A 5 0.61 -12.39 -3.07
C GLN A 5 1.63 -12.78 -4.15
N GLU A 6 2.80 -13.28 -3.75
CA GLU A 6 3.86 -13.71 -4.67
C GLU A 6 3.40 -14.93 -5.46
N LYS A 7 2.79 -15.91 -4.78
CA LYS A 7 2.20 -17.09 -5.44
C LYS A 7 1.14 -16.69 -6.46
N VAL A 8 0.28 -15.72 -6.15
CA VAL A 8 -0.75 -15.25 -7.08
C VAL A 8 -0.12 -14.56 -8.29
N SER A 9 0.95 -13.76 -8.12
CA SER A 9 1.65 -13.12 -9.24
C SER A 9 2.22 -14.16 -10.20
N ILE A 10 2.96 -15.14 -9.66
CA ILE A 10 3.57 -16.23 -10.43
C ILE A 10 2.49 -17.03 -11.19
N VAL A 11 1.41 -17.42 -10.51
CA VAL A 11 0.30 -18.15 -11.15
C VAL A 11 -0.40 -17.31 -12.21
N ASN A 12 -0.53 -16.00 -12.00
CA ASN A 12 -1.16 -15.10 -12.97
C ASN A 12 -0.29 -14.83 -14.20
N GLU A 13 1.03 -14.99 -14.11
CA GLU A 13 1.95 -14.97 -15.26
C GLU A 13 1.90 -16.31 -16.01
N LEU A 14 2.05 -17.43 -15.29
CA LEU A 14 2.10 -18.78 -15.87
C LEU A 14 0.78 -19.25 -16.51
N ARG A 15 -0.36 -18.63 -16.17
CA ARG A 15 -1.67 -18.99 -16.76
C ARG A 15 -1.74 -18.78 -18.28
N GLN A 16 -0.81 -18.04 -18.87
CA GLN A 16 -0.74 -17.85 -20.33
C GLN A 16 -0.27 -19.11 -21.05
N GLU A 17 0.56 -19.91 -20.38
CA GLU A 17 1.19 -21.11 -20.95
C GLU A 17 0.59 -22.41 -20.41
N TRP A 18 0.01 -22.39 -19.19
CA TRP A 18 -0.47 -23.59 -18.49
C TRP A 18 -1.91 -23.45 -17.98
N PRO A 19 -2.66 -24.57 -17.89
CA PRO A 19 -4.03 -24.55 -17.38
C PRO A 19 -4.06 -24.14 -15.89
N LEU A 20 -4.88 -23.13 -15.57
CA LEU A 20 -5.00 -22.56 -14.23
C LEU A 20 -5.32 -23.62 -13.15
N SER A 21 -6.12 -24.64 -13.47
CA SER A 21 -6.46 -25.71 -12.53
C SER A 21 -5.22 -26.41 -11.98
N ARG A 22 -4.25 -26.75 -12.85
CA ARG A 22 -2.99 -27.40 -12.47
C ARG A 22 -2.11 -26.46 -11.67
N LEU A 23 -2.02 -25.19 -12.08
CA LEU A 23 -1.23 -24.17 -11.37
C LEU A 23 -1.75 -23.94 -9.93
N LEU A 24 -3.07 -23.93 -9.72
CA LEU A 24 -3.67 -23.77 -8.40
C LEU A 24 -3.40 -24.97 -7.49
N ILE A 25 -3.43 -26.20 -8.03
CA ILE A 25 -3.08 -27.42 -7.29
C ILE A 25 -1.62 -27.36 -6.85
N VAL A 26 -0.69 -27.08 -7.76
CA VAL A 26 0.76 -27.05 -7.47
C VAL A 26 1.12 -25.95 -6.48
N SER A 27 0.51 -24.77 -6.60
CA SER A 27 0.77 -23.63 -5.69
C SER A 27 0.08 -23.76 -4.32
N GLY A 28 -0.87 -24.70 -4.19
CA GLY A 28 -1.71 -24.87 -3.01
C GLY A 28 -2.67 -23.69 -2.77
N LEU A 29 -3.06 -22.99 -3.84
CA LEU A 29 -3.94 -21.81 -3.74
C LEU A 29 -5.40 -22.19 -4.02
N PRO A 30 -6.34 -21.85 -3.12
CA PRO A 30 -7.77 -21.93 -3.43
C PRO A 30 -8.13 -21.00 -4.59
N ARG A 31 -9.06 -21.44 -5.45
CA ARG A 31 -9.52 -20.68 -6.61
C ARG A 31 -10.12 -19.33 -6.21
N SER A 32 -10.87 -19.28 -5.11
CA SER A 32 -11.42 -18.04 -4.54
C SER A 32 -10.33 -17.05 -4.14
N THR A 33 -9.28 -17.52 -3.48
CA THR A 33 -8.11 -16.72 -3.08
C THR A 33 -7.41 -16.13 -4.30
N PHE A 34 -7.18 -16.94 -5.34
CA PHE A 34 -6.58 -16.46 -6.59
C PHE A 34 -7.38 -15.30 -7.21
N TYR A 35 -8.68 -15.50 -7.46
CA TYR A 35 -9.50 -14.45 -8.07
C TYR A 35 -9.65 -13.21 -7.17
N TYR A 36 -9.73 -13.39 -5.85
CA TYR A 36 -9.74 -12.27 -4.91
C TYR A 36 -8.48 -11.41 -5.07
N HIS A 37 -7.31 -12.04 -5.09
CA HIS A 37 -6.04 -11.32 -5.24
C HIS A 37 -5.85 -10.72 -6.63
N VAL A 38 -6.23 -11.42 -7.71
CA VAL A 38 -6.19 -10.88 -9.08
C VAL A 38 -7.08 -9.62 -9.21
N ARG A 39 -8.31 -9.66 -8.68
CA ARG A 39 -9.19 -8.48 -8.67
C ARG A 39 -8.61 -7.32 -7.88
N ARG A 40 -7.89 -7.60 -6.78
CA ARG A 40 -7.20 -6.58 -5.99
C ARG A 40 -5.97 -6.00 -6.68
N LEU A 41 -5.23 -6.78 -7.46
CA LEU A 41 -4.11 -6.30 -8.26
C LEU A 41 -4.58 -5.36 -9.38
N ALA A 42 -5.73 -5.66 -9.98
CA ALA A 42 -6.34 -4.80 -11.00
C ALA A 42 -7.07 -3.57 -10.43
N ALA A 43 -7.30 -3.52 -9.12
CA ALA A 43 -8.01 -2.40 -8.51
C ALA A 43 -7.10 -1.16 -8.43
N PRO A 44 -7.62 0.05 -8.75
CA PRO A 44 -6.85 1.26 -8.62
C PRO A 44 -6.43 1.48 -7.17
N ASP A 45 -5.20 1.95 -6.98
CA ASP A 45 -4.65 2.23 -5.65
C ASP A 45 -5.41 3.39 -5.01
N ARG A 46 -6.35 3.04 -4.12
CA ARG A 46 -7.23 3.99 -3.41
C ARG A 46 -6.46 5.11 -2.73
N TYR A 47 -5.21 4.87 -2.33
CA TYR A 47 -4.40 5.84 -1.59
C TYR A 47 -3.32 6.49 -2.44
N GLN A 48 -3.31 6.30 -3.77
CA GLN A 48 -2.30 6.91 -4.65
C GLN A 48 -2.24 8.44 -4.47
N SER A 49 -3.39 9.12 -4.58
CA SER A 49 -3.49 10.57 -4.37
C SER A 49 -3.14 10.98 -2.94
N ALA A 50 -3.58 10.20 -1.95
CA ALA A 50 -3.27 10.44 -0.54
C ALA A 50 -1.76 10.31 -0.25
N ARG A 51 -1.06 9.33 -0.85
CA ARG A 51 0.40 9.17 -0.73
C ARG A 51 1.13 10.36 -1.32
N ALA A 52 0.72 10.81 -2.51
CA ALA A 52 1.29 11.99 -3.16
C ALA A 52 1.11 13.25 -2.29
N LEU A 53 -0.09 13.47 -1.73
CA LEU A 53 -0.34 14.59 -0.83
C LEU A 53 0.48 14.53 0.46
N VAL A 54 0.56 13.34 1.09
CA VAL A 54 1.38 13.13 2.29
C VAL A 54 2.86 13.43 2.02
N LEU A 55 3.40 12.96 0.88
CA LEU A 55 4.77 13.29 0.45
C LEU A 55 4.95 14.79 0.21
N LYS A 56 4.03 15.42 -0.53
CA LYS A 56 4.07 16.86 -0.82
C LYS A 56 4.17 17.67 0.48
N ILE A 57 3.28 17.42 1.43
CA ILE A 57 3.26 18.11 2.73
C ILE A 57 4.55 17.83 3.51
N TYR A 58 5.01 16.57 3.51
CA TYR A 58 6.24 16.19 4.20
C TYR A 58 7.45 16.97 3.68
N HIS A 59 7.62 17.04 2.36
CA HIS A 59 8.72 17.78 1.72
C HIS A 59 8.58 19.30 1.86
N GLN A 60 7.36 19.84 1.74
CA GLN A 60 7.07 21.26 1.96
C GLN A 60 7.53 21.72 3.36
N HIS A 61 7.34 20.87 4.37
CA HIS A 61 7.80 21.15 5.73
C HIS A 61 9.20 20.60 6.05
N LYS A 62 9.96 20.17 5.04
CA LYS A 62 11.35 19.66 5.15
C LYS A 62 11.48 18.51 6.15
N GLY A 63 10.50 17.60 6.16
CA GLY A 63 10.47 16.43 7.02
C GLY A 63 10.22 16.69 8.52
N ARG A 64 9.92 17.94 8.91
CA ARG A 64 9.63 18.29 10.30
C ARG A 64 8.31 17.71 10.80
N TYR A 65 7.35 17.55 9.90
CA TYR A 65 6.00 17.16 10.29
C TYR A 65 5.91 15.64 10.47
N GLY A 66 5.51 15.22 11.68
CA GLY A 66 5.05 13.85 11.93
C GLY A 66 3.58 13.65 11.55
N TYR A 67 3.10 12.41 11.64
CA TYR A 67 1.76 12.01 11.15
C TYR A 67 0.61 12.86 11.71
N ARG A 68 0.71 13.38 12.94
CA ARG A 68 -0.30 14.28 13.54
C ARG A 68 -0.41 15.61 12.79
N ARG A 69 0.74 16.24 12.49
CA ARG A 69 0.80 17.52 11.77
C ARG A 69 0.47 17.33 10.29
N ILE A 70 0.91 16.23 9.69
CA ILE A 70 0.53 15.88 8.31
C ILE A 70 -0.98 15.68 8.22
N ARG A 71 -1.62 14.97 9.16
CA ARG A 71 -3.08 14.82 9.18
C ARG A 71 -3.79 16.18 9.19
N LEU A 72 -3.32 17.13 10.00
CA LEU A 72 -3.90 18.47 10.05
C LEU A 72 -3.73 19.21 8.72
N ALA A 73 -2.53 19.15 8.12
CA ALA A 73 -2.27 19.76 6.83
C ALA A 73 -3.11 19.13 5.70
N CYS A 74 -3.28 17.80 5.68
CA CYS A 74 -4.19 17.15 4.74
C CYS A 74 -5.63 17.65 4.89
N ARG A 75 -6.10 17.87 6.12
CA ARG A 75 -7.44 18.43 6.38
C ARG A 75 -7.56 19.86 5.86
N ASN A 76 -6.51 20.67 6.00
CA ASN A 76 -6.47 22.04 5.47
C ASN A 76 -6.49 22.07 3.93
N GLU A 77 -5.93 21.05 3.29
CA GLU A 77 -5.99 20.81 1.84
C GLU A 77 -7.31 20.13 1.40
N GLY A 78 -8.30 20.03 2.29
CA GLY A 78 -9.62 19.46 2.00
C GLY A 78 -9.71 17.93 2.04
N VAL A 79 -8.61 17.23 2.35
CA VAL A 79 -8.56 15.76 2.35
C VAL A 79 -8.68 15.21 3.78
N LEU A 80 -9.82 14.61 4.08
CA LEU A 80 -10.11 13.99 5.37
C LEU A 80 -9.51 12.58 5.47
N LEU A 81 -8.28 12.48 5.97
CA LEU A 81 -7.63 11.20 6.28
C LEU A 81 -7.68 10.89 7.78
N ASN A 82 -7.95 9.62 8.11
CA ASN A 82 -7.78 9.13 9.48
C ASN A 82 -6.29 9.14 9.85
N GLY A 83 -5.96 9.53 11.09
CA GLY A 83 -4.58 9.56 11.57
C GLY A 83 -3.88 8.20 11.54
N LYS A 84 -4.63 7.09 11.72
CA LYS A 84 -4.08 5.74 11.54
C LYS A 84 -3.66 5.50 10.09
N THR A 85 -4.47 5.96 9.12
CA THR A 85 -4.17 5.88 7.70
C THR A 85 -2.94 6.71 7.36
N VAL A 86 -2.86 7.96 7.80
CA VAL A 86 -1.67 8.80 7.58
C VAL A 86 -0.41 8.14 8.12
N ARG A 87 -0.46 7.60 9.35
CA ARG A 87 0.68 6.87 9.94
C ARG A 87 1.07 5.64 9.11
N LYS A 88 0.08 4.86 8.65
CA LYS A 88 0.32 3.70 7.77
C LYS A 88 0.98 4.13 6.46
N LEU A 89 0.46 5.15 5.79
CA LEU A 89 1.01 5.68 4.53
C LEU A 89 2.44 6.18 4.72
N MET A 90 2.72 6.93 5.79
CA MET A 90 4.08 7.36 6.11
C MET A 90 5.05 6.18 6.28
N LYS A 91 4.61 5.10 6.95
CA LYS A 91 5.42 3.89 7.11
C LYS A 91 5.68 3.19 5.78
N GLU A 92 4.65 3.04 4.94
CA GLU A 92 4.77 2.46 3.59
C GLU A 92 5.71 3.29 2.70
N LEU A 93 5.70 4.61 2.87
CA LEU A 93 6.58 5.56 2.17
C LEU A 93 7.99 5.68 2.78
N GLY A 94 8.25 5.02 3.92
CA GLY A 94 9.55 5.09 4.60
C GLY A 94 9.88 6.46 5.24
N ILE A 95 8.88 7.33 5.44
CA ILE A 95 9.09 8.69 5.97
C ILE A 95 8.68 8.81 7.44
N SER A 96 9.40 9.64 8.18
CA SER A 96 9.12 9.92 9.59
C SER A 96 9.56 11.34 9.95
N SER A 97 9.06 11.90 11.06
CA SER A 97 9.49 13.24 11.48
C SER A 97 10.98 13.23 11.81
N LEU A 98 11.74 14.13 11.20
CA LEU A 98 13.17 14.29 11.42
C LEU A 98 13.52 14.99 12.74
N ILE A 99 12.51 15.53 13.44
CA ILE A 99 12.76 16.23 14.71
C ILE A 99 13.16 15.20 15.76
N ARG A 100 14.39 15.32 16.28
CA ARG A 100 14.89 14.52 17.38
C ARG A 100 13.98 14.69 18.59
N VAL A 101 13.39 13.58 19.05
CA VAL A 101 12.70 13.55 20.34
C VAL A 101 13.77 13.75 21.42
N LYS A 102 13.62 14.79 22.24
CA LYS A 102 14.46 14.97 23.43
C LYS A 102 14.16 13.79 24.37
N LYS A 103 15.18 13.00 24.68
CA LYS A 103 15.10 11.96 25.72
C LYS A 103 15.03 12.63 27.08
#